data_AF-A0A8J6RNJ3-F1
#
_entry.id   AF-A0A8J6RNJ3-F1
#
_cell.length_a   1.000
_cell.length_b   1.000
_cell.length_c   1.000
_cell.angle_alpha   90.00
_cell.angle_beta   90.00
_cell.angle_gamma   90.00
#
_symmetry.space_group_name_H-M   'P 1'
#
loop_
_entity.id
_entity.type
_entity.pdbx_description
1 polymer ?
#
loop_
_entity_poly.entity_id
_entity_poly.type
_entity_poly.pdbx_seq_one_letter_code
_entity_poly.pdbx_strand_id
1 'polypeptide(L)' 'MQCPKCDSQYVVKNGHTHTGQQNFKCRNCGRQFVMNPKHQPISKSTRELIDR' A
#
# COMPACT_ATOMS: atom_id res chain seq x y z
N MET A 1 5.04 5.18 -10.96
CA MET A 1 4.13 4.67 -9.91
C MET A 1 3.89 3.20 -10.20
N GLN A 2 4.38 2.29 -9.35
CA GLN A 2 4.31 0.85 -9.57
C GLN A 2 3.48 0.19 -8.47
N CYS A 3 2.86 -0.95 -8.79
CA CYS A 3 2.12 -1.70 -7.80
C CYS A 3 3.08 -2.34 -6.79
N PRO A 4 2.94 -2.09 -5.47
CA PRO A 4 3.84 -2.66 -4.45
C PRO A 4 3.69 -4.18 -4.26
N LYS A 5 2.77 -4.83 -4.99
CA LYS A 5 2.56 -6.29 -4.94
C LYS A 5 3.16 -7.03 -6.14
N CYS A 6 3.13 -6.42 -7.33
CA CYS A 6 3.50 -7.10 -8.58
C CYS A 6 4.33 -6.25 -9.54
N ASP A 7 4.81 -5.09 -9.07
CA ASP A 7 5.65 -4.13 -9.80
C ASP A 7 5.10 -3.59 -11.13
N SER A 8 3.84 -3.92 -11.45
CA SER A 8 3.17 -3.44 -12.64
C SER A 8 3.04 -1.92 -12.64
N GLN A 9 3.33 -1.31 -13.78
CA GLN A 9 3.17 0.12 -14.02
C GLN A 9 1.72 0.54 -14.29
N TYR A 10 0.81 -0.43 -14.50
CA TYR A 10 -0.60 -0.19 -14.77
C TYR A 10 -1.38 0.11 -13.49
N VAL A 11 -1.22 1.34 -12.98
CA VAL A 11 -1.87 1.84 -11.76
C VAL A 11 -2.74 3.05 -12.09
N VAL A 12 -3.97 3.08 -11.58
CA VAL A 12 -4.93 4.17 -11.79
C VAL A 12 -5.39 4.75 -10.46
N LYS A 13 -5.82 6.02 -10.45
CA LYS A 13 -6.54 6.63 -9.31
C LYS A 13 -7.86 5.88 -9.10
N ASN A 14 -8.19 5.57 -7.85
CA ASN A 14 -9.35 4.77 -7.47
C ASN A 14 -10.11 5.41 -6.29
N GLY A 15 -10.55 6.65 -6.48
CA GLY A 15 -11.22 7.44 -5.46
C GLY A 15 -10.33 7.77 -4.26
N HIS A 16 -10.96 8.06 -3.14
CA HIS A 16 -10.28 8.36 -1.88
C HIS A 16 -10.64 7.30 -0.82
N THR A 17 -9.70 7.04 0.07
CA THR A 17 -9.95 6.29 1.30
C THR A 17 -10.91 7.06 2.21
N HIS A 18 -11.45 6.39 3.24
CA HIS A 18 -12.31 7.03 4.24
C HIS A 18 -11.65 8.24 4.93
N THR A 19 -10.32 8.24 5.07
CA THR A 19 -9.56 9.36 5.65
C THR A 19 -9.21 10.45 4.61
N GLY A 20 -9.83 10.44 3.44
CA GLY A 20 -9.61 11.43 2.37
C GLY A 20 -8.30 11.27 1.58
N GLN A 21 -7.48 10.24 1.85
CA GLN A 21 -6.23 10.02 1.10
C GLN A 21 -6.52 9.42 -0.27
N GLN A 22 -5.80 9.86 -1.30
CA GLN A 22 -5.91 9.32 -2.67
C GLN A 22 -5.59 7.82 -2.67
N ASN A 23 -6.57 7.01 -3.07
CA ASN A 23 -6.42 5.58 -3.26
C ASN A 23 -6.06 5.27 -4.72
N PHE A 24 -5.28 4.23 -4.94
CA PHE A 24 -4.84 3.76 -6.25
C PHE A 24 -5.18 2.28 -6.42
N LYS A 25 -5.45 1.85 -7.65
CA LYS A 25 -5.73 0.45 -7.98
C LYS A 25 -4.82 -0.02 -9.12
N CYS A 26 -4.15 -1.15 -8.91
CA CYS A 26 -3.43 -1.84 -9.97
C CYS A 26 -4.42 -2.57 -10.89
N ARG A 27 -4.31 -2.36 -12.21
CA ARG A 27 -5.13 -3.06 -13.21
C ARG A 27 -4.68 -4.50 -13.44
N ASN A 28 -3.41 -4.82 -13.18
CA ASN A 28 -2.86 -6.15 -13.39
C ASN A 28 -3.25 -7.13 -12.27
N CYS A 29 -3.06 -6.75 -11.00
CA CYS A 29 -3.33 -7.64 -9.86
C CYS A 29 -4.52 -7.21 -8.98
N GLY A 30 -5.20 -6.11 -9.31
CA GLY A 30 -6.35 -5.60 -8.55
C GLY A 30 -6.05 -4.95 -7.19
N ARG A 31 -4.77 -4.97 -6.74
CA ARG A 31 -4.32 -4.39 -5.47
C ARG A 31 -4.73 -2.92 -5.38
N GLN A 32 -5.36 -2.56 -4.26
CA GLN A 32 -5.61 -1.16 -3.89
C GLN A 32 -4.58 -0.72 -2.85
N PHE A 33 -4.09 0.51 -2.96
CA PHE A 33 -3.07 1.05 -2.06
C PHE A 33 -3.03 2.58 -2.08
N VAL A 34 -2.49 3.17 -1.02
CA VAL A 34 -2.12 4.59 -0.96
C VAL A 34 -0.60 4.71 -1.15
N MET A 35 -0.13 5.78 -1.81
CA MET A 35 1.30 5.97 -2.09
C MET A 35 2.12 6.21 -0.83
N ASN A 36 1.62 7.06 0.07
CA ASN A 36 2.30 7.46 1.30
C ASN A 36 1.42 7.12 2.51
N PRO A 37 1.35 5.84 2.92
CA PRO A 37 0.55 5.44 4.06
C PRO A 37 1.08 6.08 5.35
N LYS A 38 0.20 6.75 6.10
CA LYS A 38 0.53 7.30 7.43
C LYS A 38 0.95 6.21 8.44
N HIS A 39 0.39 5.02 8.31
CA HIS A 39 0.73 3.85 9.12
C HIS A 39 1.43 2.83 8.24
N GLN A 40 2.75 2.76 8.36
CA GLN A 40 3.57 1.79 7.64
C GLN A 40 3.62 0.46 8.40
N PRO A 41 3.82 -0.68 7.69
CA PRO A 41 4.09 -1.95 8.35
C PRO A 41 5.30 -1.82 9.27
N ILE A 42 5.19 -2.34 10.49
CA ILE A 42 6.29 -2.45 11.43
C ILE A 42 7.35 -3.38 10.81
N SER A 43 8.63 -3.03 10.94
CA SER A 43 9.73 -3.85 10.44
C SER A 43 9.77 -5.21 11.15
N LYS A 44 10.35 -6.22 10.49
CA LYS A 44 10.51 -7.55 11.09
C LYS A 44 11.29 -7.51 12.40
N SER A 45 12.38 -6.73 12.44
CA SER A 45 13.23 -6.59 13.63
C SER A 45 12.49 -6.01 14.84
N THR A 46 11.61 -5.02 14.63
CA THR A 46 10.79 -4.48 15.72
C THR A 46 9.72 -5.48 16.16
N ARG A 47 9.22 -6.29 15.23
CA ARG A 47 8.22 -7.33 15.54
C ARG A 47 8.80 -8.47 16.37
N GLU A 48 10.04 -8.85 16.12
CA GLU A 48 10.78 -9.88 16.88
C GLU A 48 11.00 -9.52 18.36
N LEU A 49 10.98 -8.22 18.70
CA LEU A 49 11.09 -7.75 20.10
C LEU A 49 9.80 -7.92 20.91
N ILE A 50 8.66 -8.19 20.27
CA ILE A 50 7.36 -8.32 20.94
C ILE A 50 7.16 -9.73 21.53
N ASP A 51 7.78 -10.75 20.93
CA ASP A 51 7.65 -12.16 21.34
C ASP A 51 8.69 -12.58 22.41
N ARG A 52 9.37 -11.62 23.05
CA ARG A 52 10.41 -11.84 24.07
C ARG A 52 9.96 -11.50 25.48
#